data_AF-A0A8B7NV19-F1
#
_entry.id   AF-A0A8B7NV19-F1
#
_cell.length_a   1.000
_cell.length_b   1.000
_cell.length_c   1.000
_cell.angle_alpha   90.00
_cell.angle_beta   90.00
_cell.angle_gamma   90.00
#
_symmetry.space_group_name_H-M   'P 1'
#
loop_
_entity.id
_entity.type
_entity.pdbx_description
1 polymer ?
#
loop_
_entity_poly.entity_id
_entity_poly.type
_entity_poly.pdbx_seq_one_letter_code
_entity_poly.pdbx_strand_id
1 'polypeptide(L)'
;MITIAHTAVHGWGDCLHRHKRHYVLAQGQCHRCLHLLVVSPNVVVVTTRRGGRCYHTVQEARDSCPEVLNHQHHEYLQQDGDHNHHHNPTSNRRHGEQLSDEELRAELEAVRLEYEQQMLYKVKSSWGDESIAEVECPISGVFTFTYERGKPTVGHGFDDPHDPHGRDGGGVLCPRPTSEMSNCPYGFGLNVHYRDCAYGQPDQLALQCLGGWRGAGGQHYMAVLDTSVGGADPGPRYRCAMYREETSTGRIHLAFSSDSTCDTLLYSPSDGYEKYLLTAVPAPPLPAAVTSQPLCHFPASLHGHWNAVMLDHSTLVYKDERNLKRSSVVCVRD
;
A
#
# COMPACT_ATOMS: atom_id res chain seq x y z
N MET A 1 14.10 -13.89 11.56
CA MET A 1 13.62 -12.71 12.31
C MET A 1 14.75 -11.69 12.32
N ILE A 2 14.46 -10.43 12.00
CA ILE A 2 15.45 -9.34 11.98
C ILE A 2 15.09 -8.37 13.12
N THR A 3 16.10 -7.89 13.84
CA THR A 3 15.91 -6.88 14.89
C THR A 3 16.63 -5.60 14.49
N ILE A 4 15.87 -4.51 14.36
CA ILE A 4 16.39 -3.17 14.09
C ILE A 4 16.55 -2.46 15.43
N ALA A 5 17.79 -2.25 15.84
CA ALA A 5 18.15 -1.52 17.06
C ALA A 5 18.58 -0.10 16.71
N HIS A 6 18.74 0.74 17.74
CA HIS A 6 19.19 2.13 17.55
C HIS A 6 20.57 2.24 16.87
N THR A 7 21.46 1.26 17.10
CA THR A 7 22.85 1.29 16.63
C THR A 7 23.21 0.17 15.66
N ALA A 8 22.28 -0.73 15.34
CA ALA A 8 22.58 -1.90 14.51
C ALA A 8 21.31 -2.46 13.87
N VAL A 9 21.48 -3.17 12.77
CA VAL A 9 20.48 -4.12 12.28
C VAL A 9 21.05 -5.51 12.46
N HIS A 10 20.50 -6.26 13.42
CA HIS A 10 21.02 -7.58 13.78
C HIS A 10 20.94 -8.52 12.58
N GLY A 11 22.09 -9.14 12.25
CA GLY A 11 22.29 -9.96 11.06
C GLY A 11 22.84 -9.20 9.85
N TRP A 12 22.78 -7.86 9.83
CA TRP A 12 23.31 -7.04 8.72
C TRP A 12 24.53 -6.19 9.10
N GLY A 13 24.63 -5.77 10.37
CA GLY A 13 25.79 -5.06 10.89
C GLY A 13 25.46 -3.87 11.78
N ASP A 14 26.51 -3.26 12.33
CA ASP A 14 26.46 -2.06 13.17
C ASP A 14 26.38 -0.80 12.30
N CYS A 15 25.61 0.19 12.73
CA CYS A 15 25.47 1.46 12.03
C CYS A 15 26.70 2.33 12.27
N LEU A 16 27.50 2.57 11.22
CA LEU A 16 28.65 3.48 11.26
C LEU A 16 28.28 4.92 10.95
N HIS A 17 27.37 5.10 9.99
CA HIS A 17 26.97 6.42 9.54
C HIS A 17 25.50 6.46 9.17
N ARG A 18 24.86 7.59 9.46
CA ARG A 18 23.48 7.89 9.08
C ARG A 18 23.43 9.28 8.48
N HIS A 19 22.88 9.38 7.27
CA HIS A 19 22.50 10.65 6.67
C HIS A 19 21.05 10.57 6.19
N LYS A 20 20.16 11.35 6.82
CA LYS A 20 18.71 11.26 6.64
C LYS A 20 18.23 9.80 6.83
N ARG A 21 17.72 9.17 5.76
CA ARG A 21 17.22 7.79 5.72
C ARG A 21 18.22 6.78 5.13
N HIS A 22 19.45 7.21 4.81
CA HIS A 22 20.52 6.33 4.35
C HIS A 22 21.40 5.93 5.54
N TYR A 23 21.67 4.63 5.65
CA TYR A 23 22.45 4.03 6.71
C TYR A 23 23.56 3.21 6.12
N VAL A 24 24.79 3.46 6.57
CA VAL A 24 25.95 2.63 6.25
C VAL A 24 26.17 1.67 7.41
N LEU A 25 26.00 0.38 7.15
CA LEU A 25 26.20 -0.69 8.12
C LEU A 25 27.57 -1.37 7.91
N ALA A 26 28.16 -1.87 8.98
CA ALA A 26 29.40 -2.62 8.95
C ALA A 26 29.30 -3.96 9.68
N GLN A 27 29.87 -4.99 9.08
CA GLN A 27 29.98 -6.32 9.64
C GLN A 27 31.38 -6.87 9.31
N GLY A 28 32.31 -6.80 10.27
CA GLY A 28 33.72 -7.07 10.01
C GLY A 28 34.30 -6.05 9.01
N GLN A 29 34.91 -6.54 7.93
CA GLN A 29 35.45 -5.71 6.83
C GLN A 29 34.40 -5.36 5.76
N CYS A 30 33.16 -5.80 5.95
CA CYS A 30 32.09 -5.62 4.98
C CYS A 30 31.28 -4.38 5.32
N HIS A 31 31.17 -3.44 4.38
CA HIS A 31 30.32 -2.27 4.48
C HIS A 31 29.18 -2.34 3.47
N ARG A 32 28.00 -1.86 3.82
CA ARG A 32 26.86 -1.77 2.89
C ARG A 32 26.04 -0.54 3.21
N CYS A 33 25.49 0.11 2.18
CA CYS A 33 24.50 1.17 2.38
C CYS A 33 23.09 0.70 2.04
N LEU A 34 22.14 1.15 2.85
CA LEU A 34 20.73 0.88 2.67
C LEU A 34 19.91 2.13 3.00
N HIS A 35 18.75 2.24 2.36
CA HIS A 35 17.73 3.23 2.71
C HIS A 35 16.64 2.55 3.52
N LEU A 36 16.43 2.97 4.77
CA LEU A 36 15.36 2.46 5.64
C LEU A 36 14.22 3.46 5.70
N LEU A 37 13.05 3.03 5.26
CA LEU A 37 11.81 3.79 5.43
C LEU A 37 10.86 3.05 6.36
N VAL A 38 10.61 3.63 7.53
CA VAL A 38 9.50 3.22 8.38
C VAL A 38 8.23 3.83 7.80
N VAL A 39 7.44 3.03 7.10
CA VAL A 39 6.20 3.50 6.43
C VAL A 39 5.01 3.51 7.38
N SER A 40 5.06 2.67 8.41
CA SER A 40 4.08 2.60 9.49
C SER A 40 4.71 1.98 10.73
N PRO A 41 4.01 1.97 11.89
CA PRO A 41 4.47 1.21 13.06
C PRO A 41 4.68 -0.29 12.82
N ASN A 42 4.12 -0.86 11.74
CA ASN A 42 4.14 -2.30 11.46
C ASN A 42 5.02 -2.69 10.28
N VAL A 43 5.47 -1.74 9.44
CA VAL A 43 6.15 -2.03 8.19
C VAL A 43 7.36 -1.12 7.99
N VAL A 44 8.48 -1.74 7.63
CA VAL A 44 9.70 -1.05 7.19
C VAL A 44 10.04 -1.54 5.78
N VAL A 45 10.26 -0.59 4.87
CA VAL A 45 10.78 -0.86 3.53
C VAL A 45 12.27 -0.60 3.53
N VAL A 46 13.05 -1.62 3.16
CA VAL A 46 14.50 -1.51 3.01
C VAL A 46 14.81 -1.50 1.54
N THR A 47 15.51 -0.45 1.07
CA THR A 47 16.00 -0.38 -0.30
C THR A 47 17.53 -0.50 -0.28
N THR A 48 18.06 -1.29 -1.19
CA THR A 48 19.51 -1.44 -1.42
C THR A 48 19.81 -1.40 -2.90
N ARG A 49 21.04 -1.03 -3.27
CA ARG A 49 21.50 -1.20 -4.65
C ARG A 49 21.66 -2.68 -4.94
N ARG A 50 21.10 -3.14 -6.05
CA ARG A 50 21.14 -4.55 -6.44
C ARG A 50 22.58 -5.02 -6.62
N GLY A 51 22.92 -6.15 -6.01
CA GLY A 51 24.29 -6.65 -5.96
C GLY A 51 25.24 -5.92 -5.00
N GLY A 52 24.82 -4.79 -4.40
CA GLY A 52 25.57 -4.00 -3.42
C GLY A 52 25.63 -4.63 -2.02
N ARG A 53 26.01 -5.91 -1.95
CA ARG A 53 25.95 -6.71 -0.71
C ARG A 53 27.10 -6.40 0.25
N CYS A 54 28.27 -6.00 -0.29
CA CYS A 54 29.47 -5.82 0.49
C CYS A 54 30.51 -4.95 -0.24
N TYR A 55 31.01 -3.92 0.44
CA TYR A 55 32.09 -3.04 0.01
C TYR A 55 33.23 -3.07 1.02
N HIS A 56 34.46 -2.87 0.56
CA HIS A 56 35.66 -2.95 1.43
C HIS A 56 35.93 -1.64 2.15
N THR A 57 35.40 -0.52 1.65
CA THR A 57 35.54 0.79 2.28
C THR A 57 34.18 1.43 2.59
N VAL A 58 34.15 2.26 3.63
CA VAL A 58 32.96 3.04 3.99
C VAL A 58 32.58 4.01 2.88
N GLN A 59 33.56 4.54 2.14
CA GLN A 59 33.31 5.49 1.06
C GLN A 59 32.61 4.83 -0.13
N GLU A 60 33.09 3.67 -0.59
CA GLU A 60 32.42 2.91 -1.65
C GLU A 60 30.97 2.56 -1.27
N ALA A 61 30.75 2.16 -0.02
CA ALA A 61 29.39 1.89 0.47
C ALA A 61 28.51 3.16 0.48
N ARG A 62 29.06 4.33 0.83
CA ARG A 62 28.32 5.59 0.77
C ARG A 62 27.96 5.97 -0.66
N ASP A 63 28.90 5.82 -1.58
CA ASP A 63 28.71 6.15 -2.99
C ASP A 63 27.72 5.17 -3.66
N SER A 64 27.50 4.00 -3.06
CA SER A 64 26.51 3.02 -3.49
C SER A 64 25.14 3.19 -2.82
N CYS A 65 24.92 4.20 -1.98
CA CYS A 65 23.63 4.39 -1.32
C CYS A 65 22.52 4.54 -2.36
N PRO A 66 21.39 3.82 -2.20
CA PRO A 66 20.31 3.89 -3.18
C PRO A 66 19.63 5.24 -3.14
N GLU A 67 19.00 5.64 -4.24
CA GLU A 67 18.13 6.82 -4.26
C GLU A 67 16.90 6.63 -3.36
N VAL A 68 16.26 7.75 -2.99
CA VAL A 68 15.01 7.72 -2.22
C VAL A 68 13.87 7.39 -3.18
N LEU A 69 13.47 6.11 -3.19
CA LEU A 69 12.36 5.62 -4.01
C LEU A 69 11.00 5.65 -3.30
N ASN A 70 11.02 5.59 -1.97
CA ASN A 70 9.82 5.42 -1.16
C ASN A 70 9.62 6.64 -0.26
N HIS A 71 8.37 7.10 -0.16
CA HIS A 71 7.95 8.28 0.60
C HIS A 71 6.78 7.95 1.52
N GLN A 72 6.73 8.59 2.70
CA GLN A 72 5.56 8.47 3.55
C GLN A 72 4.36 9.17 2.90
N HIS A 73 3.15 8.64 3.14
CA HIS A 73 1.93 9.18 2.53
C HIS A 73 1.71 10.68 2.81
N HIS A 74 2.02 11.15 4.03
CA HIS A 74 1.83 12.55 4.44
C HIS A 74 2.88 13.53 3.88
N GLU A 75 4.08 13.07 3.53
CA GLU A 75 5.15 13.94 3.00
C GLU A 75 4.79 14.51 1.62
N TYR A 76 3.90 13.83 0.89
CA TYR A 76 3.45 14.25 -0.43
C TYR A 76 2.34 15.31 -0.40
N LEU A 77 1.39 15.23 0.55
CA LEU A 77 0.34 16.25 0.70
C LEU A 77 0.90 17.65 0.99
N GLN A 78 2.16 17.72 1.46
CA GLN A 78 2.88 18.97 1.67
C GLN A 78 3.65 19.45 0.40
N GLN A 79 4.01 18.55 -0.51
CA GLN A 79 4.74 18.90 -1.74
C GLN A 79 3.87 19.51 -2.84
N ASP A 80 2.56 19.25 -2.85
CA ASP A 80 1.61 19.96 -3.72
C ASP A 80 1.42 21.45 -3.30
N GLY A 81 2.01 21.88 -2.18
CA GLY A 81 1.96 23.25 -1.66
C GLY A 81 3.25 24.07 -1.74
N ASP A 82 4.40 23.48 -2.11
CA ASP A 82 5.70 24.18 -2.04
C ASP A 82 6.48 24.06 -3.36
N HIS A 83 6.32 25.08 -4.20
CA HIS A 83 7.10 25.30 -5.43
C HIS A 83 8.56 25.63 -5.12
N ASN A 84 9.41 24.62 -4.92
CA ASN A 84 10.83 24.64 -5.32
C ASN A 84 11.54 23.40 -4.78
N HIS A 85 11.63 22.31 -5.54
CA HIS A 85 12.79 21.43 -5.46
C HIS A 85 13.19 20.97 -6.87
N HIS A 86 14.47 21.14 -7.17
CA HIS A 86 15.10 20.78 -8.43
C HIS A 86 14.95 19.28 -8.69
N HIS A 87 13.98 18.91 -9.53
CA HIS A 87 14.00 17.62 -10.22
C HIS A 87 14.94 17.68 -11.42
N ASN A 88 15.67 16.58 -11.61
CA ASN A 88 16.53 16.29 -12.76
C ASN A 88 15.74 16.44 -14.07
N PRO A 89 16.24 17.12 -15.13
CA PRO A 89 15.41 17.66 -16.20
C PRO A 89 15.12 16.66 -17.34
N THR A 90 14.92 15.38 -17.06
CA THR A 90 14.58 14.38 -18.09
C THR A 90 13.08 14.09 -18.20
N SER A 91 12.23 14.67 -17.35
CA SER A 91 10.77 14.51 -17.44
C SER A 91 10.10 15.80 -17.91
N ASN A 92 9.93 15.94 -19.21
CA ASN A 92 9.12 16.99 -19.84
C ASN A 92 7.61 16.61 -19.80
N ARG A 93 7.12 16.04 -18.69
CA ARG A 93 5.74 15.56 -18.54
C ARG A 93 4.88 16.59 -17.80
N ARG A 94 3.68 16.85 -18.32
CA ARG A 94 2.70 17.73 -17.70
C ARG A 94 2.22 17.11 -16.38
N HIS A 95 2.04 17.93 -15.36
CA HIS A 95 1.35 17.53 -14.12
C HIS A 95 -0.01 16.89 -14.47
N GLY A 96 -0.19 15.62 -14.11
CA GLY A 96 -1.50 14.92 -14.20
C GLY A 96 -1.64 13.89 -15.33
N GLU A 97 -0.65 13.67 -16.19
CA GLU A 97 -0.71 12.60 -17.20
C GLU A 97 -0.37 11.24 -16.57
N GLN A 98 -1.37 10.35 -16.46
CA GLN A 98 -1.18 8.99 -15.95
C GLN A 98 -0.45 8.13 -16.99
N LEU A 99 0.60 7.44 -16.55
CA LEU A 99 1.28 6.44 -17.37
C LEU A 99 0.31 5.31 -17.75
N SER A 100 0.41 4.83 -18.99
CA SER A 100 -0.20 3.55 -19.35
C SER A 100 0.42 2.43 -18.50
N ASP A 101 -0.31 1.32 -18.32
CA ASP A 101 0.19 0.20 -17.51
C ASP A 101 1.48 -0.41 -18.10
N GLU A 102 1.65 -0.35 -19.43
CA GLU A 102 2.86 -0.83 -20.11
C GLU A 102 4.08 0.07 -19.85
N GLU A 103 3.91 1.40 -19.92
CA GLU A 103 4.98 2.35 -19.58
C GLU A 103 5.37 2.27 -18.11
N LEU A 104 4.36 2.21 -17.22
CA LEU A 104 4.59 2.08 -15.79
C LEU A 104 5.36 0.79 -15.47
N ARG A 105 4.97 -0.31 -16.12
CA ARG A 105 5.66 -1.59 -15.97
C ARG A 105 7.13 -1.47 -16.37
N ALA A 106 7.43 -0.89 -17.53
CA ALA A 106 8.80 -0.71 -17.99
C ALA A 106 9.63 0.14 -17.01
N GLU A 107 9.04 1.21 -16.46
CA GLU A 107 9.68 2.05 -15.46
C GLU A 107 9.99 1.28 -14.16
N LEU A 108 9.03 0.53 -13.65
CA LEU A 108 9.21 -0.28 -12.44
C LEU A 108 10.20 -1.43 -12.64
N GLU A 109 10.22 -2.06 -13.82
CA GLU A 109 11.21 -3.08 -14.18
C GLU A 109 12.63 -2.49 -14.21
N ALA A 110 12.83 -1.29 -14.76
CA ALA A 110 14.11 -0.61 -14.73
C ALA A 110 14.60 -0.34 -13.29
N VAL A 111 13.69 0.12 -12.41
CA VAL A 111 14.00 0.31 -10.98
C VAL A 111 14.41 -1.00 -10.32
N ARG A 112 13.73 -2.12 -10.62
CA ARG A 112 14.03 -3.45 -10.07
C ARG A 112 15.35 -4.03 -10.58
N LEU A 113 15.84 -3.59 -11.75
CA LEU A 113 17.16 -3.98 -12.23
C LEU A 113 18.28 -3.32 -11.41
N GLU A 114 18.06 -2.09 -10.95
CA GLU A 114 19.06 -1.33 -10.20
C GLU A 114 18.96 -1.51 -8.68
N TYR A 115 17.75 -1.73 -8.14
CA TYR A 115 17.49 -1.75 -6.71
C TYR A 115 16.79 -3.03 -6.25
N GLU A 116 17.10 -3.45 -5.03
CA GLU A 116 16.41 -4.53 -4.33
C GLU A 116 15.65 -3.95 -3.14
N GLN A 117 14.35 -4.27 -3.06
CA GLN A 117 13.48 -3.84 -1.97
C GLN A 117 13.09 -5.04 -1.10
N GLN A 118 13.30 -4.92 0.20
CA GLN A 118 12.90 -5.92 1.17
C GLN A 118 11.85 -5.36 2.12
N MET A 119 10.73 -6.07 2.23
CA MET A 119 9.64 -5.75 3.15
C MET A 119 9.88 -6.41 4.50
N LEU A 120 9.92 -5.60 5.56
CA LEU A 120 10.01 -6.09 6.93
C LEU A 120 8.71 -5.80 7.67
N TYR A 121 8.06 -6.87 8.11
CA TYR A 121 6.81 -6.80 8.86
C TYR A 121 7.08 -7.01 10.36
N LYS A 122 6.49 -6.17 11.20
CA LYS A 122 6.57 -6.28 12.65
C LYS A 122 5.84 -7.55 13.10
N VAL A 123 6.57 -8.42 13.78
CA VAL A 123 6.02 -9.64 14.39
C VAL A 123 6.01 -9.58 15.92
N LYS A 124 6.95 -8.81 16.53
CA LYS A 124 7.10 -8.63 17.97
C LYS A 124 7.76 -7.27 18.25
N SER A 125 7.54 -6.73 19.44
CA SER A 125 8.32 -5.61 19.97
C SER A 125 9.54 -6.09 20.77
N SER A 126 10.41 -5.15 21.15
CA SER A 126 11.52 -5.39 22.08
C SER A 126 11.09 -5.77 23.49
N TRP A 127 9.86 -5.44 23.89
CA TRP A 127 9.27 -5.76 25.20
C TRP A 127 8.53 -7.10 25.19
N GLY A 128 8.53 -7.80 24.05
CA GLY A 128 7.88 -9.09 23.90
C GLY A 128 6.38 -9.01 23.61
N ASP A 129 5.78 -7.81 23.51
CA ASP A 129 4.40 -7.69 23.03
C ASP A 129 4.33 -8.03 21.53
N GLU A 130 3.41 -8.91 21.18
CA GLU A 130 3.13 -9.32 19.80
C GLU A 130 2.09 -8.40 19.15
N SER A 131 1.86 -7.22 19.73
CA SER A 131 0.79 -6.33 19.27
C SER A 131 1.18 -5.66 17.95
N ILE A 132 0.42 -5.99 16.91
CA ILE A 132 0.39 -5.26 15.66
C ILE A 132 -0.45 -4.01 15.94
N ALA A 133 0.13 -2.84 15.68
CA ALA A 133 -0.57 -1.58 15.90
C ALA A 133 -1.74 -1.49 14.93
N GLU A 134 -2.90 -1.04 15.39
CA GLU A 134 -4.00 -0.70 14.50
C GLU A 134 -3.61 0.54 13.69
N VAL A 135 -3.67 0.42 12.36
CA VAL A 135 -3.42 1.54 11.45
C VAL A 135 -4.55 1.60 10.43
N GLU A 136 -4.92 2.82 10.04
CA GLU A 136 -5.98 3.02 9.05
C GLU A 136 -5.60 2.42 7.70
N CYS A 137 -6.58 1.82 7.05
CA CYS A 137 -6.44 1.35 5.69
C CYS A 137 -6.27 2.53 4.71
N PRO A 138 -5.33 2.45 3.75
CA PRO A 138 -5.14 3.50 2.75
C PRO A 138 -6.35 3.71 1.83
N ILE A 139 -7.20 2.69 1.70
CA ILE A 139 -8.50 2.75 1.02
C ILE A 139 -9.62 2.62 2.07
N SER A 140 -10.71 3.37 1.88
CA SER A 140 -11.84 3.38 2.82
C SER A 140 -13.17 3.49 2.13
N GLY A 141 -14.15 2.72 2.61
CA GLY A 141 -15.51 2.69 2.07
C GLY A 141 -16.11 1.29 2.10
N VAL A 142 -17.27 1.19 1.46
CA VAL A 142 -17.93 -0.07 1.10
C VAL A 142 -17.85 -0.18 -0.41
N PHE A 143 -17.39 -1.32 -0.91
CA PHE A 143 -17.14 -1.54 -2.33
C PHE A 143 -17.79 -2.85 -2.78
N THR A 144 -18.31 -2.87 -4.00
CA THR A 144 -18.49 -4.11 -4.75
C THR A 144 -17.30 -4.33 -5.68
N PHE A 145 -17.00 -5.58 -6.03
CA PHE A 145 -15.82 -5.86 -6.85
C PHE A 145 -15.95 -7.02 -7.82
N THR A 146 -15.26 -6.92 -8.95
CA THR A 146 -14.85 -8.07 -9.77
C THR A 146 -13.46 -8.52 -9.35
N TYR A 147 -13.17 -9.81 -9.52
CA TYR A 147 -11.92 -10.41 -9.05
C TYR A 147 -11.35 -11.46 -10.01
N GLU A 148 -10.05 -11.38 -10.22
CA GLU A 148 -9.26 -12.30 -11.03
C GLU A 148 -8.02 -12.76 -10.26
N ARG A 149 -7.59 -14.02 -10.47
CA ARG A 149 -6.37 -14.55 -9.86
C ARG A 149 -5.53 -15.31 -10.88
N GLY A 150 -4.23 -15.08 -10.86
CA GLY A 150 -3.22 -15.82 -11.63
C GLY A 150 -3.15 -17.29 -11.19
N LYS A 151 -2.82 -18.20 -12.11
CA LYS A 151 -2.58 -19.59 -11.73
C LYS A 151 -1.24 -19.71 -10.99
N PRO A 152 -1.13 -20.58 -9.97
CA PRO A 152 0.17 -20.98 -9.45
C PRO A 152 0.93 -21.68 -10.59
N THR A 153 2.12 -21.20 -10.95
CA THR A 153 2.98 -21.90 -11.91
C THR A 153 3.46 -23.20 -11.26
N VAL A 154 2.75 -24.30 -11.51
CA VAL A 154 3.21 -25.63 -11.11
C VAL A 154 4.31 -26.04 -12.07
N GLY A 155 5.57 -25.89 -11.64
CA GLY A 155 6.64 -26.79 -12.05
C GLY A 155 7.20 -26.70 -13.47
N HIS A 156 7.09 -25.56 -14.17
CA HIS A 156 7.95 -25.31 -15.33
C HIS A 156 8.92 -24.19 -15.00
N GLY A 157 10.21 -24.55 -15.01
CA GLY A 157 11.31 -23.65 -14.71
C GLY A 157 11.34 -22.46 -15.67
N PHE A 158 12.20 -21.52 -15.31
CA PHE A 158 12.52 -20.25 -15.95
C PHE A 158 12.93 -20.33 -17.45
N ASP A 159 12.82 -21.49 -18.09
CA ASP A 159 13.38 -21.82 -19.40
C ASP A 159 12.30 -22.27 -20.43
N ASP A 160 11.09 -21.68 -20.44
CA ASP A 160 10.18 -21.80 -21.59
C ASP A 160 10.35 -20.56 -22.52
N PRO A 161 10.94 -20.70 -23.72
CA PRO A 161 11.09 -19.61 -24.67
C PRO A 161 9.78 -19.10 -25.27
N HIS A 162 8.66 -19.81 -25.06
CA HIS A 162 7.33 -19.41 -25.54
C HIS A 162 6.47 -18.74 -24.46
N ASP A 163 6.91 -18.78 -23.19
CA ASP A 163 6.29 -18.05 -22.08
C ASP A 163 7.35 -17.56 -21.08
N PRO A 164 8.10 -16.50 -21.41
CA PRO A 164 9.12 -15.92 -20.53
C PRO A 164 8.54 -15.26 -19.26
N HIS A 165 7.22 -15.35 -19.03
CA HIS A 165 6.49 -14.64 -17.97
C HIS A 165 5.61 -15.52 -17.08
N GLY A 166 5.58 -16.85 -17.27
CA GLY A 166 4.68 -17.72 -16.51
C GLY A 166 3.20 -17.36 -16.68
N ARG A 167 2.82 -16.87 -17.87
CA ARG A 167 1.43 -16.69 -18.30
C ARG A 167 0.80 -18.05 -18.60
N ASP A 168 0.53 -18.80 -17.54
CA ASP A 168 -0.60 -19.73 -17.60
C ASP A 168 -1.84 -18.99 -17.08
N GLY A 169 -2.70 -18.60 -18.02
CA GLY A 169 -3.75 -17.57 -17.87
C GLY A 169 -4.49 -17.59 -16.53
N GLY A 170 -4.41 -16.48 -15.81
CA GLY A 170 -5.27 -16.22 -14.66
C GLY A 170 -6.75 -16.31 -15.03
N GLY A 171 -7.55 -16.84 -14.11
CA GLY A 171 -8.99 -17.00 -14.31
C GLY A 171 -9.75 -15.80 -13.78
N VAL A 172 -10.77 -15.35 -14.51
CA VAL A 172 -11.80 -14.48 -13.95
C VAL A 172 -12.62 -15.32 -12.97
N LEU A 173 -12.44 -15.08 -11.67
CA LEU A 173 -13.08 -15.86 -10.62
C LEU A 173 -14.42 -15.25 -10.22
N CYS A 174 -14.48 -13.94 -10.09
CA CYS A 174 -15.71 -13.19 -9.82
C CYS A 174 -15.95 -12.21 -10.99
N PRO A 175 -16.64 -12.62 -12.06
CA PRO A 175 -16.85 -11.78 -13.24
C PRO A 175 -17.88 -10.65 -13.02
N ARG A 176 -18.68 -10.73 -11.95
CA ARG A 176 -19.71 -9.75 -11.63
C ARG A 176 -19.39 -9.04 -10.30
N PRO A 177 -19.76 -7.77 -10.14
CA PRO A 177 -19.53 -7.01 -8.92
C PRO A 177 -20.60 -7.32 -7.86
N THR A 178 -20.77 -8.59 -7.51
CA THR A 178 -21.69 -9.04 -6.44
C THR A 178 -20.97 -9.30 -5.12
N SER A 179 -19.65 -9.48 -5.17
CA SER A 179 -18.79 -9.59 -3.98
C SER A 179 -18.55 -8.23 -3.33
N GLU A 180 -18.30 -8.20 -2.03
CA GLU A 180 -18.22 -6.96 -1.23
C GLU A 180 -16.91 -6.86 -0.45
N MET A 181 -16.30 -5.67 -0.43
CA MET A 181 -15.13 -5.33 0.37
C MET A 181 -15.42 -4.07 1.20
N SER A 182 -15.11 -4.07 2.50
CA SER A 182 -15.42 -2.94 3.37
C SER A 182 -14.43 -2.79 4.52
N ASN A 183 -14.08 -1.54 4.86
CA ASN A 183 -13.35 -1.23 6.09
C ASN A 183 -14.23 -0.71 7.24
N CYS A 184 -15.55 -0.75 7.08
CA CYS A 184 -16.49 -0.31 8.12
C CYS A 184 -16.75 -1.42 9.16
N PRO A 185 -16.88 -1.09 10.45
CA PRO A 185 -16.85 0.26 11.02
C PRO A 185 -15.47 0.73 11.52
N TYR A 186 -14.45 -0.13 11.59
CA TYR A 186 -13.24 0.12 12.38
C TYR A 186 -12.04 0.69 11.61
N GLY A 187 -12.12 0.85 10.27
CA GLY A 187 -11.12 1.56 9.46
C GLY A 187 -9.75 0.90 9.32
N PHE A 188 -9.35 0.02 10.24
CA PHE A 188 -8.03 -0.62 10.28
C PHE A 188 -7.96 -2.01 9.63
N GLY A 189 -9.07 -2.51 9.13
CA GLY A 189 -9.11 -3.79 8.43
C GLY A 189 -10.11 -3.78 7.29
N LEU A 190 -9.88 -4.62 6.29
CA LEU A 190 -10.76 -4.86 5.15
C LEU A 190 -11.39 -6.25 5.31
N ASN A 191 -12.71 -6.28 5.38
CA ASN A 191 -13.50 -7.50 5.32
C ASN A 191 -13.91 -7.72 3.87
N VAL A 192 -13.62 -8.91 3.34
CA VAL A 192 -13.90 -9.30 1.97
C VAL A 192 -14.87 -10.47 2.00
N HIS A 193 -15.98 -10.35 1.27
CA HIS A 193 -17.00 -11.37 1.13
C HIS A 193 -17.14 -11.75 -0.34
N TYR A 194 -16.79 -13.00 -0.66
CA TYR A 194 -16.92 -13.51 -2.01
C TYR A 194 -18.33 -14.03 -2.24
N ARG A 195 -18.97 -13.59 -3.32
CA ARG A 195 -20.33 -13.98 -3.71
C ARG A 195 -20.36 -14.30 -5.20
N ASP A 196 -21.00 -15.40 -5.55
CA ASP A 196 -21.20 -15.85 -6.94
C ASP A 196 -19.88 -16.00 -7.74
N CYS A 197 -18.81 -16.38 -7.05
CA CYS A 197 -17.49 -16.61 -7.65
C CYS A 197 -17.30 -18.08 -8.02
N ALA A 198 -16.33 -18.34 -8.91
CA ALA A 198 -15.86 -19.68 -9.20
C ALA A 198 -15.38 -20.41 -7.93
N TYR A 199 -15.55 -21.74 -7.92
CA TYR A 199 -15.21 -22.60 -6.79
C TYR A 199 -13.75 -22.42 -6.34
N GLY A 200 -13.51 -22.48 -5.02
CA GLY A 200 -12.18 -22.44 -4.42
C GLY A 200 -11.78 -21.10 -3.77
N GLN A 201 -12.66 -20.10 -3.75
CA GLN A 201 -12.47 -18.90 -2.91
C GLN A 201 -13.06 -19.12 -1.51
N PRO A 202 -12.45 -18.56 -0.46
CA PRO A 202 -13.07 -18.56 0.87
C PRO A 202 -14.35 -17.72 0.85
N ASP A 203 -15.35 -18.08 1.66
CA ASP A 203 -16.58 -17.28 1.78
C ASP A 203 -16.29 -15.85 2.29
N GLN A 204 -15.33 -15.75 3.21
CA GLN A 204 -14.88 -14.51 3.81
C GLN A 204 -13.37 -14.50 4.03
N LEU A 205 -12.77 -13.33 3.83
CA LEU A 205 -11.38 -13.03 4.11
C LEU A 205 -11.30 -11.76 4.98
N ALA A 206 -10.44 -11.79 6.00
CA ALA A 206 -10.22 -10.67 6.91
C ALA A 206 -8.77 -10.20 6.80
N LEU A 207 -8.58 -8.96 6.37
CA LEU A 207 -7.27 -8.34 6.14
C LEU A 207 -7.07 -7.19 7.12
N GLN A 208 -6.13 -7.29 8.04
CA GLN A 208 -5.73 -6.18 8.90
C GLN A 208 -4.73 -5.29 8.15
N CYS A 209 -4.99 -3.99 8.06
CA CYS A 209 -4.08 -3.05 7.43
C CYS A 209 -2.82 -2.86 8.28
N LEU A 210 -1.67 -2.89 7.62
CA LEU A 210 -0.35 -2.72 8.25
C LEU A 210 0.30 -1.39 7.88
N GLY A 211 -0.08 -0.78 6.76
CA GLY A 211 0.37 0.55 6.37
C GLY A 211 0.24 0.81 4.87
N GLY A 212 0.47 2.06 4.45
CA GLY A 212 0.54 2.45 3.05
C GLY A 212 1.61 3.50 2.80
N TRP A 213 2.17 3.52 1.60
CA TRP A 213 3.23 4.45 1.20
C TRP A 213 3.21 4.70 -0.30
N ARG A 214 3.94 5.74 -0.73
CA ARG A 214 4.24 5.93 -2.15
C ARG A 214 5.61 5.35 -2.45
N GLY A 215 5.69 4.52 -3.49
CA GLY A 215 6.92 3.89 -3.94
C GLY A 215 7.42 4.43 -5.26
N ALA A 216 8.23 3.60 -5.94
CA ALA A 216 8.77 3.90 -7.26
C ALA A 216 7.66 4.25 -8.27
N GLY A 217 7.96 5.15 -9.21
CA GLY A 217 6.98 5.64 -10.19
C GLY A 217 5.79 6.37 -9.56
N GLY A 218 5.89 6.81 -8.30
CA GLY A 218 4.80 7.47 -7.57
C GLY A 218 3.61 6.57 -7.23
N GLN A 219 3.76 5.24 -7.37
CA GLN A 219 2.66 4.30 -7.17
C GLN A 219 2.30 4.15 -5.70
N HIS A 220 1.02 3.91 -5.43
CA HIS A 220 0.54 3.69 -4.08
C HIS A 220 0.61 2.21 -3.71
N TYR A 221 1.31 1.92 -2.62
CA TYR A 221 1.42 0.59 -2.05
C TYR A 221 0.69 0.49 -0.72
N MET A 222 0.24 -0.72 -0.40
CA MET A 222 -0.30 -1.05 0.91
C MET A 222 0.15 -2.44 1.34
N ALA A 223 0.29 -2.61 2.65
CA ALA A 223 0.58 -3.89 3.28
C ALA A 223 -0.59 -4.29 4.17
N VAL A 224 -0.96 -5.56 4.14
CA VAL A 224 -2.00 -6.14 5.00
C VAL A 224 -1.55 -7.47 5.59
N LEU A 225 -2.13 -7.82 6.72
CA LEU A 225 -2.04 -9.13 7.34
C LEU A 225 -3.34 -9.89 7.10
N ASP A 226 -3.25 -11.05 6.48
CA ASP A 226 -4.35 -12.01 6.46
C ASP A 226 -4.52 -12.64 7.86
N THR A 227 -5.66 -12.35 8.49
CA THR A 227 -6.05 -12.88 9.80
C THR A 227 -7.11 -13.96 9.70
N SER A 228 -7.45 -14.42 8.49
CA SER A 228 -8.41 -15.50 8.30
C SER A 228 -7.88 -16.81 8.89
N VAL A 229 -8.78 -17.61 9.45
CA VAL A 229 -8.45 -18.88 10.10
C VAL A 229 -8.85 -20.02 9.17
N GLY A 230 -7.87 -20.80 8.68
CA GLY A 230 -8.12 -22.13 8.11
C GLY A 230 -8.44 -22.23 6.62
N GLY A 231 -7.55 -21.76 5.74
CA GLY A 231 -7.60 -22.07 4.30
C GLY A 231 -6.72 -23.26 3.89
N ALA A 232 -7.17 -24.06 2.90
CA ALA A 232 -6.41 -25.18 2.32
C ALA A 232 -5.25 -24.73 1.40
N ASP A 233 -5.26 -23.48 0.95
CA ASP A 233 -4.17 -22.79 0.24
C ASP A 233 -3.98 -21.43 0.93
N PRO A 234 -3.12 -21.33 1.96
CA PRO A 234 -3.13 -20.18 2.87
C PRO A 234 -2.56 -18.90 2.27
N GLY A 235 -2.03 -18.94 1.03
CA GLY A 235 -1.31 -17.82 0.45
C GLY A 235 -0.22 -17.25 1.37
N PRO A 236 0.33 -16.08 1.05
CA PRO A 236 1.19 -15.36 1.98
C PRO A 236 0.35 -14.69 3.08
N ARG A 237 0.70 -14.93 4.36
CA ARG A 237 0.02 -14.29 5.50
C ARG A 237 0.20 -12.77 5.52
N TYR A 238 1.42 -12.29 5.24
CA TYR A 238 1.67 -10.87 5.00
C TYR A 238 1.58 -10.61 3.51
N ARG A 239 0.76 -9.65 3.10
CA ARG A 239 0.45 -9.41 1.69
C ARG A 239 0.76 -7.96 1.36
N CYS A 240 1.33 -7.74 0.17
CA CYS A 240 1.53 -6.41 -0.37
C CYS A 240 0.67 -6.21 -1.62
N ALA A 241 0.16 -4.99 -1.77
CA ALA A 241 -0.61 -4.60 -2.93
C ALA A 241 -0.19 -3.23 -3.47
N MET A 242 -0.47 -3.02 -4.75
CA MET A 242 -0.54 -1.71 -5.38
C MET A 242 -2.00 -1.32 -5.58
N TYR A 243 -2.33 -0.03 -5.46
CA TYR A 243 -3.66 0.47 -5.76
C TYR A 243 -3.64 1.82 -6.48
N ARG A 244 -4.72 2.13 -7.19
CA ARG A 244 -4.92 3.40 -7.88
C ARG A 244 -6.41 3.67 -8.06
N GLU A 245 -6.83 4.88 -7.69
CA GLU A 245 -8.18 5.37 -7.99
C GLU A 245 -8.19 6.04 -9.37
N GLU A 246 -9.15 5.64 -10.20
CA GLU A 246 -9.38 6.22 -11.52
C GLU A 246 -10.09 7.58 -11.36
N THR A 247 -9.48 8.64 -11.88
CA THR A 247 -9.99 10.02 -11.71
C THR A 247 -11.35 10.26 -12.39
N SER A 248 -11.67 9.49 -13.42
CA SER A 248 -12.90 9.62 -14.22
C SER A 248 -14.11 8.95 -13.56
N THR A 249 -13.91 7.79 -12.92
CA THR A 249 -15.01 6.94 -12.40
C THR A 249 -15.00 6.80 -10.87
N GLY A 250 -13.89 7.11 -10.20
CA GLY A 250 -13.69 6.81 -8.77
C GLY A 250 -13.51 5.31 -8.49
N ARG A 251 -13.34 4.47 -9.52
CA ARG A 251 -13.05 3.04 -9.32
C ARG A 251 -11.62 2.85 -8.83
N ILE A 252 -11.42 1.86 -7.97
CA ILE A 252 -10.09 1.56 -7.44
C ILE A 252 -9.62 0.25 -8.07
N HIS A 253 -8.50 0.33 -8.80
CA HIS A 253 -7.72 -0.84 -9.17
C HIS A 253 -6.85 -1.22 -7.97
N LEU A 254 -6.94 -2.48 -7.54
CA LEU A 254 -6.15 -3.02 -6.44
C LEU A 254 -5.57 -4.37 -6.87
N ALA A 255 -4.25 -4.51 -6.83
CA ALA A 255 -3.56 -5.73 -7.19
C ALA A 255 -2.63 -6.20 -6.07
N PHE A 256 -2.70 -7.48 -5.70
CA PHE A 256 -1.78 -8.09 -4.72
C PHE A 256 -0.67 -8.87 -5.42
N SER A 257 0.50 -8.88 -4.77
CA SER A 257 1.60 -9.80 -5.07
C SER A 257 1.20 -11.25 -4.77
N SER A 258 1.85 -12.20 -5.44
CA SER A 258 1.70 -13.62 -5.13
C SER A 258 2.34 -14.03 -3.80
N ASP A 259 3.23 -13.21 -3.26
CA ASP A 259 3.96 -13.45 -2.02
C ASP A 259 3.94 -12.22 -1.09
N SER A 260 4.79 -12.22 -0.06
CA SER A 260 4.89 -11.12 0.91
C SER A 260 5.75 -9.93 0.43
N THR A 261 6.29 -9.98 -0.79
CA THR A 261 7.02 -8.87 -1.41
C THR A 261 6.06 -7.92 -2.11
N CYS A 262 6.55 -6.75 -2.51
CA CYS A 262 5.82 -5.80 -3.34
C CYS A 262 6.30 -5.83 -4.81
N ASP A 263 6.84 -6.95 -5.27
CA ASP A 263 7.38 -7.09 -6.62
C ASP A 263 7.00 -8.37 -7.36
N THR A 264 6.91 -9.52 -6.66
CA THR A 264 6.62 -10.81 -7.31
C THR A 264 5.23 -10.82 -7.95
N LEU A 265 5.20 -10.92 -9.28
CA LEU A 265 3.96 -10.89 -10.08
C LEU A 265 3.06 -9.69 -9.73
N LEU A 266 3.67 -8.53 -9.46
CA LEU A 266 2.96 -7.28 -9.18
C LEU A 266 3.55 -6.16 -10.04
N TYR A 267 2.89 -5.85 -11.16
CA TYR A 267 3.43 -4.98 -12.22
C TYR A 267 2.78 -3.61 -12.27
N SER A 268 1.48 -3.52 -11.96
CA SER A 268 0.75 -2.26 -11.82
C SER A 268 -0.43 -2.43 -10.85
N PRO A 269 -1.15 -1.36 -10.50
CA PRO A 269 -2.39 -1.46 -9.73
C PRO A 269 -3.49 -2.33 -10.37
N SER A 270 -3.45 -2.53 -11.69
CA SER A 270 -4.40 -3.29 -12.51
C SER A 270 -3.83 -4.64 -12.96
N ASP A 271 -2.53 -4.86 -12.84
CA ASP A 271 -1.82 -6.06 -13.26
C ASP A 271 -0.97 -6.64 -12.13
N GLY A 272 -1.52 -7.64 -11.46
CA GLY A 272 -0.81 -8.43 -10.45
C GLY A 272 -1.38 -9.84 -10.32
N TYR A 273 -0.87 -10.60 -9.34
CA TYR A 273 -1.27 -11.99 -9.11
C TYR A 273 -2.75 -12.11 -8.75
N GLU A 274 -3.25 -11.23 -7.90
CA GLU A 274 -4.67 -11.10 -7.58
C GLU A 274 -5.12 -9.69 -7.92
N LYS A 275 -6.21 -9.55 -8.68
CA LYS A 275 -6.69 -8.27 -9.21
C LYS A 275 -8.11 -8.03 -8.77
N TYR A 276 -8.36 -6.85 -8.21
CA TYR A 276 -9.66 -6.38 -7.78
C TYR A 276 -9.97 -5.07 -8.51
N LEU A 277 -11.18 -4.96 -9.06
CA LEU A 277 -11.73 -3.69 -9.52
C LEU A 277 -12.87 -3.30 -8.59
N LEU A 278 -12.61 -2.34 -7.71
CA LEU A 278 -13.55 -1.89 -6.69
C LEU A 278 -14.42 -0.76 -7.23
N THR A 279 -15.73 -0.88 -7.02
CA THR A 279 -16.71 0.18 -7.27
C THR A 279 -17.34 0.58 -5.95
N ALA A 280 -17.28 1.86 -5.60
CA ALA A 280 -17.86 2.35 -4.35
C ALA A 280 -19.38 2.13 -4.33
N VAL A 281 -19.88 1.58 -3.23
CA VAL A 281 -21.31 1.50 -2.94
C VAL A 281 -21.72 2.84 -2.33
N PRO A 282 -22.71 3.54 -2.92
CA PRO A 282 -23.22 4.79 -2.34
C PRO A 282 -23.67 4.58 -0.90
N ALA A 283 -23.36 5.54 -0.03
CA ALA A 283 -23.87 5.51 1.33
C ALA A 283 -25.41 5.43 1.32
N PRO A 284 -26.03 4.67 2.24
CA PRO A 284 -27.48 4.65 2.38
C PRO A 284 -28.04 6.08 2.51
N PRO A 285 -29.22 6.35 1.94
CA PRO A 285 -29.85 7.66 2.11
C PRO A 285 -30.06 7.93 3.60
N LEU A 286 -29.96 9.21 3.97
CA LEU A 286 -30.22 9.63 5.34
C LEU A 286 -31.64 9.23 5.77
N PRO A 287 -31.87 8.90 7.05
CA PRO A 287 -33.20 8.56 7.55
C PRO A 287 -34.23 9.65 7.22
N ALA A 288 -35.49 9.24 7.00
CA ALA A 288 -36.58 10.16 6.65
C ALA A 288 -36.77 11.30 7.67
N ALA A 289 -36.50 11.04 8.95
CA ALA A 289 -36.55 12.06 10.01
C ALA A 289 -35.54 13.21 9.81
N VAL A 290 -34.43 12.95 9.11
CA VAL A 290 -33.39 13.94 8.80
C VAL A 290 -33.71 14.61 7.47
N THR A 291 -34.12 13.85 6.46
CA THR A 291 -34.39 14.39 5.11
C THR A 291 -35.68 15.20 5.01
N SER A 292 -36.61 15.03 5.97
CA SER A 292 -37.84 15.83 6.06
C SER A 292 -37.63 17.20 6.72
N GLN A 293 -36.49 17.41 7.40
CA GLN A 293 -36.16 18.69 8.03
C GLN A 293 -35.40 19.60 7.06
N PRO A 294 -35.59 20.93 7.14
CA PRO A 294 -34.78 21.88 6.37
C PRO A 294 -33.31 21.76 6.80
N LEU A 295 -32.40 21.59 5.85
CA LEU A 295 -30.97 21.58 6.14
C LEU A 295 -30.54 22.92 6.75
N CYS A 296 -29.71 22.88 7.80
CA CYS A 296 -28.96 24.04 8.24
C CYS A 296 -27.58 24.08 7.59
N HIS A 297 -26.96 25.25 7.65
CA HIS A 297 -25.59 25.46 7.21
C HIS A 297 -24.72 25.82 8.40
N PHE A 298 -23.54 25.22 8.44
CA PHE A 298 -22.47 25.65 9.32
C PHE A 298 -22.01 27.06 8.91
N PRO A 299 -21.56 27.89 9.85
CA PRO A 299 -20.93 29.16 9.53
C PRO A 299 -19.75 28.96 8.58
N ALA A 300 -19.65 29.79 7.54
CA ALA A 300 -18.57 29.70 6.54
C ALA A 300 -17.16 29.78 7.16
N SER A 301 -17.02 30.42 8.32
CA SER A 301 -15.77 30.49 9.08
C SER A 301 -15.29 29.15 9.65
N LEU A 302 -16.16 28.14 9.69
CA LEU A 302 -15.84 26.78 10.18
C LEU A 302 -15.60 25.78 9.05
N HIS A 303 -15.86 26.17 7.79
CA HIS A 303 -15.68 25.29 6.65
C HIS A 303 -14.20 24.95 6.44
N GLY A 304 -13.96 23.76 5.88
CA GLY A 304 -12.63 23.28 5.54
C GLY A 304 -12.19 22.09 6.40
N HIS A 305 -10.89 21.86 6.38
CA HIS A 305 -10.26 20.71 7.01
C HIS A 305 -9.59 21.12 8.32
N TRP A 306 -10.04 20.51 9.41
CA TRP A 306 -9.43 20.50 10.72
C TRP A 306 -8.81 19.12 10.96
N ASN A 307 -7.89 18.98 11.92
CA ASN A 307 -7.12 17.74 12.16
C ASN A 307 -7.96 16.45 12.02
N ALA A 308 -9.09 16.38 12.73
CA ALA A 308 -9.99 15.22 12.76
C ALA A 308 -11.39 15.51 12.22
N VAL A 309 -11.64 16.72 11.69
CA VAL A 309 -13.00 17.16 11.31
C VAL A 309 -12.94 17.84 9.94
N MET A 310 -13.79 17.40 9.02
CA MET A 310 -14.05 18.10 7.78
C MET A 310 -15.46 18.66 7.84
N LEU A 311 -15.60 19.96 7.56
CA LEU A 311 -16.88 20.67 7.58
C LEU A 311 -17.16 21.24 6.20
N ASP A 312 -18.29 20.85 5.62
CA ASP A 312 -18.74 21.31 4.31
C ASP A 312 -20.24 21.62 4.32
N HIS A 313 -20.60 22.89 4.22
CA HIS A 313 -21.97 23.42 4.17
C HIS A 313 -22.89 22.89 5.26
N SER A 314 -23.52 21.73 5.06
CA SER A 314 -24.46 21.10 5.99
C SER A 314 -23.92 19.81 6.61
N THR A 315 -22.71 19.37 6.24
CA THR A 315 -22.16 18.07 6.63
C THR A 315 -20.87 18.25 7.43
N LEU A 316 -20.79 17.56 8.56
CA LEU A 316 -19.58 17.40 9.36
C LEU A 316 -19.15 15.95 9.25
N VAL A 317 -17.90 15.71 8.88
CA VAL A 317 -17.27 14.39 8.90
C VAL A 317 -16.22 14.40 10.00
N TYR A 318 -16.44 13.61 11.05
CA TYR A 318 -15.51 13.41 12.14
C TYR A 318 -14.76 12.09 11.97
N LYS A 319 -13.45 12.14 12.19
CA LYS A 319 -12.56 10.98 12.19
C LYS A 319 -12.07 10.72 13.61
N ASP A 320 -12.55 9.65 14.21
CA ASP A 320 -12.06 9.18 15.50
C ASP A 320 -10.71 8.49 15.32
N GLU A 321 -9.63 9.16 15.73
CA GLU A 321 -8.27 8.62 15.63
C GLU A 321 -8.01 7.43 16.57
N ARG A 322 -8.82 7.24 17.62
CA ARG A 322 -8.62 6.14 18.58
C ARG A 322 -9.23 4.84 18.08
N ASN A 323 -10.43 4.93 17.52
CA ASN A 323 -11.17 3.77 17.03
C ASN A 323 -11.10 3.62 15.51
N LEU A 324 -10.39 4.54 14.83
CA LEU A 324 -10.25 4.64 13.39
C LEU A 324 -11.60 4.62 12.65
N LYS A 325 -12.63 5.23 13.28
CA LYS A 325 -13.99 5.32 12.76
C LYS A 325 -14.23 6.66 12.11
N ARG A 326 -14.95 6.66 11.00
CA ARG A 326 -15.45 7.89 10.37
C ARG A 326 -16.95 8.01 10.64
N SER A 327 -17.39 9.17 11.07
CA SER A 327 -18.80 9.47 11.32
C SER A 327 -19.18 10.73 10.57
N SER A 328 -20.30 10.67 9.84
CA SER A 328 -20.86 11.81 9.14
C SER A 328 -22.11 12.28 9.88
N VAL A 329 -22.18 13.57 10.13
CA VAL A 329 -23.29 14.27 10.80
C VAL A 329 -23.83 15.30 9.82
N VAL A 330 -25.16 15.40 9.74
CA VAL A 330 -25.84 16.38 8.89
C VAL A 330 -26.59 17.37 9.76
N CYS A 331 -26.41 18.65 9.46
CA CYS A 331 -27.07 19.75 10.12
C CYS A 331 -28.52 19.86 9.63
N VAL A 332 -29.47 19.76 10.56
CA VAL A 332 -30.90 19.96 10.32
C VAL A 332 -31.47 21.04 11.22
N ARG A 333 -32.46 21.79 10.73
CA ARG A 333 -33.22 22.77 11.51
C ARG A 333 -34.42 22.09 12.16
N ASP A 334 -34.59 22.35 13.45
CA ASP A 334 -35.78 21.97 14.21
C ASP A 334 -37.04 22.70 13.75
#